data_AF-A0A7J6UTL6-F1
#
_entry.id   AF-A0A7J6UTL6-F1
#
_cell.length_a   1.000
_cell.length_b   1.000
_cell.length_c   1.000
_cell.angle_alpha   90.00
_cell.angle_beta   90.00
_cell.angle_gamma   90.00
#
_symmetry.space_group_name_H-M   'P 1'
#
loop_
_entity.id
_entity.type
_entity.pdbx_description
1 polymer ?
#
loop_
_entity_poly.entity_id
_entity_poly.type
_entity_poly.pdbx_seq_one_letter_code
_entity_poly.pdbx_strand_id
1 'polypeptide(L)'
;METISKNLTLTVIFFFLLNLLYEGETRTESQHILAQSPSSSPSSKVTHLNIRLRRIIVGVLFGCLTGLISAILFAFLIRLVLRYMNRTPILKGPIIFSPKIASTTLQLALSNENQLLGSSSNGKYYRIVLDNGLTIAVKRLEPFDNGAQET
;
A
#
# COMPACT_ATOMS: atom_id res chain seq x y z
N MET A 1 -7.19 -10.52 10.31
CA MET A 1 -6.07 -9.98 9.49
C MET A 1 -4.95 -9.45 10.40
N GLU A 2 -5.28 -8.78 11.50
CA GLU A 2 -4.33 -8.25 12.48
C GLU A 2 -3.44 -9.31 13.16
N THR A 3 -4.01 -10.48 13.49
CA THR A 3 -3.29 -11.60 14.14
C THR A 3 -2.17 -12.17 13.27
N ILE A 4 -2.36 -12.20 11.95
CA ILE A 4 -1.38 -12.72 10.99
C ILE A 4 -0.18 -11.76 10.88
N SER A 5 -0.43 -10.44 10.93
CA SER A 5 0.65 -9.44 10.90
C SER A 5 1.52 -9.50 12.15
N LYS A 6 0.90 -9.66 13.33
CA LYS A 6 1.60 -9.77 14.61
C LYS A 6 2.51 -11.00 14.65
N ASN A 7 2.02 -12.14 14.15
CA ASN A 7 2.81 -13.38 14.09
C ASN A 7 4.00 -13.26 13.13
N LEU A 8 3.83 -12.59 11.98
CA LEU A 8 4.91 -12.36 11.02
C LEU A 8 5.99 -11.43 11.59
N THR A 9 5.60 -10.32 12.21
CA THR A 9 6.55 -9.39 12.86
C THR A 9 7.31 -10.09 13.99
N LEU A 10 6.62 -10.89 14.82
CA LEU A 10 7.25 -11.67 15.88
C LEU A 10 8.27 -12.66 15.31
N THR A 11 7.96 -13.29 14.18
CA THR A 11 8.84 -14.27 13.53
C THR A 11 10.10 -13.59 12.97
N VAL A 12 9.96 -12.42 12.33
CA VAL A 12 11.10 -11.64 11.81
C VAL A 12 12.02 -11.17 12.95
N ILE A 13 11.43 -10.66 14.04
CA ILE A 13 12.19 -10.25 15.23
C ILE A 13 12.89 -11.46 15.86
N PHE A 14 12.22 -12.60 15.96
CA PHE A 14 12.80 -13.83 16.49
C PHE A 14 14.02 -14.28 15.66
N PHE A 15 13.91 -14.30 14.33
CA PHE A 15 15.05 -14.63 13.46
C PHE A 15 16.17 -13.60 13.56
N PHE A 16 15.86 -12.31 13.69
CA PHE A 16 16.87 -11.25 13.88
C PHE A 16 17.64 -11.44 15.20
N LEU A 17 16.92 -11.70 16.29
CA LEU A 17 17.51 -12.00 17.60
C LEU A 17 18.35 -13.28 17.59
N LEU A 18 17.88 -14.32 16.89
CA LEU A 18 18.62 -15.58 16.74
C LEU A 18 19.94 -15.38 16.01
N ASN A 19 19.97 -14.55 14.95
CA ASN A 19 21.20 -14.17 14.26
C ASN A 19 22.14 -13.36 15.16
N LEU A 20 21.60 -12.42 15.95
CA LEU A 20 22.39 -11.63 16.90
C LEU A 20 23.06 -12.51 17.99
N LEU A 21 22.34 -13.50 18.51
CA LEU A 21 22.86 -14.46 19.50
C LEU A 21 23.93 -15.38 18.91
N TYR A 22 23.72 -15.86 17.67
CA TYR A 22 24.67 -16.74 17.00
C TYR A 22 26.02 -16.05 16.75
N GLU A 23 26.01 -14.74 16.49
CA GLU A 23 27.22 -13.95 16.27
C GLU A 23 27.98 -13.63 17.57
N GLY A 24 27.28 -13.60 18.72
CA GLY A 24 27.89 -13.42 20.05
C GLY A 24 28.67 -14.64 20.55
N GLU A 25 28.16 -15.85 20.32
CA GLU A 25 28.78 -17.10 20.77
C GLU A 25 30.14 -17.35 20.09
N THR A 26 30.20 -17.15 18.77
CA THR A 26 31.42 -17.41 17.97
C THR A 26 32.58 -16.46 18.26
N ARG A 27 32.30 -15.27 18.84
CA ARG A 27 33.31 -14.27 19.18
C ARG A 27 34.01 -14.57 20.50
N THR A 28 33.38 -15.35 21.38
CA THR A 28 33.89 -15.64 22.73
C THR A 28 34.84 -16.83 22.75
N GLU A 29 34.62 -17.84 21.87
CA GLU A 29 35.49 -19.02 21.79
C GLU A 29 36.85 -18.75 21.11
N SER A 30 36.94 -17.75 20.22
CA SER A 30 38.21 -17.43 19.53
C SER A 30 39.25 -16.72 20.40
N GLN A 31 38.89 -16.15 21.55
CA GLN A 31 39.88 -15.46 22.40
C GLN A 31 40.66 -16.40 23.33
N HIS A 32 40.20 -17.62 23.57
CA HIS A 32 40.87 -18.54 24.49
C HIS A 32 42.02 -19.34 23.86
N ILE A 33 42.17 -19.30 22.52
CA ILE A 33 43.18 -20.10 21.78
C ILE A 33 44.47 -19.30 21.47
N LEU A 34 44.47 -17.97 21.62
CA LEU A 34 45.63 -17.12 21.30
C LEU A 34 46.65 -16.94 22.45
N ALA A 35 46.40 -17.50 23.63
CA ALA A 35 47.26 -17.32 24.81
C ALA A 35 48.36 -18.38 24.99
N GLN A 36 48.52 -19.34 24.05
CA GLN A 36 49.57 -20.37 24.16
C GLN A 36 50.46 -20.46 22.91
N SER A 37 51.72 -20.06 23.07
CA SER A 37 52.87 -20.52 22.28
C SER A 37 54.10 -20.50 23.18
N PRO A 38 55.15 -21.32 22.97
CA PRO A 38 55.65 -21.73 21.64
C PRO A 38 56.14 -23.20 21.51
N SER A 39 56.18 -23.76 20.29
CA SER A 39 57.31 -24.55 19.78
C SER A 39 57.10 -24.97 18.30
N SER A 40 58.23 -25.13 17.63
CA SER A 40 58.47 -25.13 16.18
C SER A 40 58.10 -26.41 15.43
N SER A 41 57.51 -26.28 14.22
CA SER A 41 57.61 -27.22 13.09
C SER A 41 57.09 -26.59 11.77
N PRO A 42 57.77 -26.72 10.61
CA PRO A 42 57.36 -26.07 9.35
C PRO A 42 56.10 -26.68 8.70
N SER A 43 55.71 -27.88 9.14
CA SER A 43 54.51 -28.60 8.67
C SER A 43 53.19 -27.93 9.12
N SER A 44 53.22 -27.12 10.18
CA SER A 44 52.03 -26.49 10.76
C SER A 44 51.39 -25.39 9.91
N LYS A 45 52.16 -24.72 9.04
CA LYS A 45 51.67 -23.60 8.22
C LYS A 45 50.62 -24.03 7.19
N VAL A 46 50.81 -25.19 6.56
CA VAL A 46 49.88 -25.71 5.54
C VAL A 46 48.54 -26.10 6.18
N THR A 47 48.58 -26.77 7.33
CA THR A 47 47.37 -27.15 8.09
C THR A 47 46.61 -25.91 8.61
N HIS A 48 47.33 -24.90 9.10
CA HIS A 48 46.73 -23.67 9.61
C HIS A 48 46.02 -22.85 8.51
N LEU A 49 46.61 -22.76 7.31
CA LEU A 49 45.97 -22.09 6.16
C LEU A 49 44.69 -22.82 5.72
N ASN A 50 44.71 -24.16 5.67
CA ASN A 50 43.55 -24.94 5.29
C ASN A 50 42.39 -24.81 6.29
N ILE A 51 42.68 -24.75 7.60
CA ILE A 51 41.66 -24.53 8.63
C ILE A 51 41.06 -23.13 8.51
N ARG A 52 41.90 -22.11 8.26
CA ARG A 52 41.46 -20.72 8.09
C ARG A 52 40.60 -20.54 6.83
N LEU A 53 41.01 -21.13 5.71
CA LEU A 53 40.24 -21.11 4.47
C LEU A 53 38.93 -21.88 4.61
N ARG A 54 38.94 -23.05 5.27
CA ARG A 54 37.72 -23.81 5.56
C ARG A 54 36.71 -22.99 6.37
N ARG A 55 37.17 -22.26 7.39
CA ARG A 55 36.30 -21.36 8.18
C ARG A 55 35.67 -20.27 7.30
N ILE A 56 36.46 -19.64 6.43
CA ILE A 56 35.99 -18.61 5.51
C ILE A 56 34.96 -19.20 4.54
N ILE A 57 35.23 -20.35 3.93
CA ILE A 57 34.33 -21.01 2.97
C ILE A 57 33.00 -21.39 3.65
N VAL A 58 33.06 -21.95 4.87
CA VAL A 58 31.85 -22.29 5.63
C VAL A 58 31.04 -21.03 5.97
N GLY A 59 31.71 -19.94 6.37
CA GLY A 59 31.06 -18.66 6.63
C GLY A 59 30.39 -18.08 5.38
N VAL A 60 31.06 -18.10 4.23
CA VAL A 60 30.49 -17.64 2.95
C VAL A 60 29.31 -18.50 2.53
N LEU A 61 29.39 -19.83 2.69
CA LEU A 61 28.30 -20.73 2.34
C LEU A 61 27.06 -20.48 3.21
N PHE A 62 27.23 -20.34 4.52
CA PHE A 62 26.14 -19.99 5.44
C PHE A 62 25.59 -18.58 5.18
N GLY A 63 26.46 -17.61 4.87
CA GLY A 63 26.08 -16.25 4.49
C GLY A 63 25.25 -16.24 3.20
N CYS A 64 25.64 -17.01 2.19
CA CYS A 64 24.87 -17.15 0.96
C CYS A 64 23.51 -17.80 1.23
N LEU A 65 23.45 -18.86 2.03
CA LEU A 65 22.19 -19.55 2.34
C LEU A 65 21.21 -18.65 3.09
N THR A 66 21.71 -17.96 4.13
CA THR A 66 20.91 -17.00 4.91
C THR A 66 20.50 -15.78 4.08
N GLY A 67 21.41 -15.27 3.24
CA GLY A 67 21.13 -14.18 2.30
C GLY A 67 20.08 -14.55 1.24
N LEU A 68 20.08 -15.78 0.75
CA LEU A 68 19.09 -16.26 -0.21
C LEU A 68 17.70 -16.37 0.45
N ILE A 69 17.65 -16.92 1.66
CA ILE A 69 16.40 -17.00 2.46
C ILE A 69 15.86 -15.59 2.75
N SER A 70 16.72 -14.65 3.16
CA SER A 70 16.31 -13.28 3.46
C SER A 70 15.85 -12.52 2.21
N ALA A 71 16.52 -12.72 1.07
CA ALA A 71 16.12 -12.13 -0.21
C ALA A 71 14.74 -12.64 -0.67
N ILE A 72 14.46 -13.94 -0.55
CA ILE A 72 13.15 -14.51 -0.87
C ILE A 72 12.07 -13.91 0.03
N LEU A 73 12.33 -13.85 1.35
CA LEU A 73 11.38 -13.30 2.30
C LEU A 73 11.10 -11.81 2.02
N PHE A 74 12.14 -11.03 1.73
CA PHE A 74 12.01 -9.62 1.40
C PHE A 74 11.23 -9.40 0.10
N ALA A 75 11.54 -10.15 -0.95
CA ALA A 75 10.80 -10.09 -2.21
C ALA A 75 9.32 -10.45 -2.02
N PHE A 76 9.03 -11.44 -1.16
CA PHE A 76 7.66 -11.80 -0.81
C PHE A 76 6.94 -10.68 -0.05
N LEU A 77 7.59 -10.05 0.94
CA LEU A 77 7.06 -8.89 1.66
C LEU A 77 6.72 -7.73 0.72
N ILE A 78 7.65 -7.37 -0.18
CA ILE A 78 7.41 -6.31 -1.18
C ILE A 78 6.21 -6.66 -2.06
N ARG A 79 6.09 -7.90 -2.55
CA ARG A 79 4.93 -8.33 -3.33
C ARG A 79 3.63 -8.23 -2.52
N LEU A 80 3.64 -8.54 -1.23
CA LEU A 80 2.47 -8.39 -0.37
C LEU A 80 2.09 -6.92 -0.17
N VAL A 81 3.06 -6.04 0.08
CA VAL A 81 2.82 -4.60 0.22
C VAL A 81 2.27 -4.02 -1.07
N LEU A 82 2.88 -4.35 -2.21
CA LEU A 82 2.38 -3.92 -3.51
C LEU A 82 0.97 -4.45 -3.76
N ARG A 83 0.68 -5.72 -3.46
CA ARG A 83 -0.67 -6.29 -3.59
C ARG A 83 -1.68 -5.64 -2.64
N TYR A 84 -1.25 -5.20 -1.47
CA TYR A 84 -2.08 -4.47 -0.51
C TYR A 84 -2.37 -3.05 -1.00
N MET A 85 -1.35 -2.33 -1.47
CA MET A 85 -1.49 -0.97 -2.01
C MET A 85 -2.25 -0.93 -3.34
N ASN A 86 -2.06 -1.91 -4.22
CA ASN A 86 -2.81 -2.05 -5.48
C ASN A 86 -4.22 -2.62 -5.29
N ARG A 87 -4.72 -2.72 -4.05
CA ARG A 87 -6.16 -2.92 -3.85
C ARG A 87 -6.84 -1.63 -4.30
N THR A 88 -7.54 -1.69 -5.42
CA THR A 88 -8.47 -0.64 -5.81
C THR A 88 -9.42 -0.42 -4.63
N PRO A 89 -9.63 0.83 -4.17
CA PRO A 89 -10.64 1.09 -3.17
C PRO A 89 -11.96 0.58 -3.75
N ILE A 90 -12.57 -0.40 -3.09
CA ILE A 90 -13.89 -0.87 -3.45
C ILE A 90 -14.80 0.35 -3.26
N LEU A 91 -15.17 0.99 -4.36
CA LEU A 91 -16.19 2.02 -4.39
C LEU A 91 -17.50 1.32 -4.00
N LYS A 92 -17.72 1.20 -2.70
CA LYS A 92 -18.92 0.60 -2.14
C LYS A 92 -20.07 1.56 -2.43
N GLY A 93 -20.86 1.22 -3.44
CA GLY A 93 -22.09 1.91 -3.77
C GLY A 93 -22.00 2.80 -5.01
N PRO A 94 -23.15 3.33 -5.46
CA PRO A 94 -23.21 4.20 -6.63
C PRO A 94 -22.35 5.43 -6.42
N ILE A 95 -21.34 5.60 -7.26
CA ILE A 95 -20.48 6.78 -7.27
C ILE A 95 -21.27 7.89 -7.94
N ILE A 96 -21.83 8.78 -7.14
CA ILE A 96 -22.51 9.97 -7.65
C ILE A 96 -21.42 10.97 -8.02
N PHE A 97 -21.03 10.99 -9.29
CA PHE A 97 -20.07 11.95 -9.85
C PHE A 97 -20.65 13.36 -10.02
N SER A 98 -21.97 13.49 -9.88
CA SER A 98 -22.64 14.78 -9.95
C SER A 98 -22.61 15.46 -8.58
N PRO A 99 -22.13 16.72 -8.49
CA PRO A 99 -22.28 17.51 -7.28
C PRO A 99 -23.74 17.54 -6.85
N LYS A 100 -24.02 17.24 -5.58
CA LYS A 100 -25.38 17.28 -5.04
C LYS A 100 -25.80 18.75 -4.93
N ILE A 101 -26.66 19.20 -5.83
CA ILE A 101 -27.25 20.54 -5.77
C ILE A 101 -28.36 20.51 -4.71
N ALA A 102 -28.27 21.38 -3.70
CA ALA A 102 -29.33 21.52 -2.71
C ALA A 102 -30.60 22.08 -3.37
N SER A 103 -31.77 21.54 -3.01
CA SER A 103 -33.05 21.99 -3.56
C SER A 103 -33.33 23.46 -3.24
N THR A 104 -32.90 23.94 -2.07
CA THR A 104 -33.01 25.33 -1.65
C THR A 104 -32.19 26.25 -2.55
N THR A 105 -30.94 25.91 -2.84
CA THR A 105 -30.07 26.68 -3.75
C THR A 105 -30.67 26.74 -5.16
N LEU A 106 -31.21 25.63 -5.66
CA LEU A 106 -31.86 25.59 -6.97
C LEU A 106 -33.14 26.44 -7.01
N GLN A 107 -33.95 26.43 -5.95
CA GLN A 107 -35.14 27.28 -5.83
C GLN A 107 -34.81 28.76 -5.77
N LEU A 108 -33.82 29.14 -4.95
CA LEU A 108 -33.35 30.52 -4.86
C LEU A 108 -32.83 31.01 -6.21
N ALA A 109 -32.02 30.19 -6.88
CA ALA A 109 -31.48 30.53 -8.19
C ALA A 109 -32.58 30.63 -9.26
N LEU A 110 -33.61 29.77 -9.20
CA LEU A 110 -34.81 29.86 -10.06
C LEU A 110 -35.68 31.10 -9.80
N SER A 111 -35.62 31.70 -8.61
CA SER A 111 -36.41 32.88 -8.26
C SER A 111 -35.74 34.22 -8.60
N ASN A 112 -34.45 34.21 -8.94
CA ASN A 112 -33.66 35.42 -9.11
C ASN A 112 -33.62 35.88 -10.58
N GLU A 113 -32.61 35.46 -11.34
CA GLU A 113 -32.44 35.80 -12.76
C GLU A 113 -32.29 34.54 -13.59
N ASN A 114 -33.32 34.24 -14.39
CA ASN A 114 -33.33 33.11 -15.31
C ASN A 114 -33.32 33.59 -16.75
N GLN A 115 -32.34 33.16 -17.53
CA GLN A 115 -32.33 33.40 -18.96
C GLN A 115 -32.97 32.20 -19.67
N LEU A 116 -34.07 32.41 -20.39
CA LEU A 116 -34.67 31.37 -21.22
C LEU A 116 -33.69 30.96 -22.32
N LEU A 117 -33.32 29.68 -22.36
CA LEU A 117 -32.46 29.10 -23.40
C LEU A 117 -33.28 28.50 -24.54
N GLY A 118 -34.47 28.00 -24.23
CA GLY A 118 -35.34 27.38 -25.22
C GLY A 118 -36.62 26.82 -24.60
N SER A 119 -37.60 26.56 -25.46
CA SER A 119 -38.87 25.93 -25.08
C SER A 119 -39.11 24.70 -25.94
N SER A 120 -39.66 23.66 -25.32
CA SER A 120 -40.09 22.41 -25.97
C SER A 120 -41.50 22.08 -25.52
N SER A 121 -42.20 21.21 -26.24
CA SER A 121 -43.51 20.68 -25.83
C SER A 121 -43.48 20.04 -24.43
N ASN A 122 -42.33 19.54 -24.00
CA ASN A 122 -42.12 18.91 -22.71
C ASN A 122 -41.53 19.86 -21.64
N GLY A 123 -41.60 21.17 -21.86
CA GLY A 123 -41.17 22.18 -20.90
C GLY A 123 -40.08 23.15 -21.39
N LYS A 124 -39.70 24.06 -20.49
CA LYS A 124 -38.82 25.20 -20.78
C LYS A 124 -37.43 25.00 -20.16
N TYR A 125 -36.40 25.46 -20.85
CA TYR A 125 -35.00 25.38 -20.43
C TYR A 125 -34.50 26.76 -20.03
N TYR A 126 -33.91 26.86 -18.85
CA TYR A 126 -33.37 28.11 -18.30
C TYR A 126 -31.89 27.97 -17.99
N ARG A 127 -31.11 28.98 -18.35
CA ARG A 127 -29.75 29.18 -17.87
C ARG A 127 -29.84 29.89 -16.53
N ILE A 128 -29.17 29.30 -15.54
CA ILE A 128 -29.18 29.75 -14.15
C ILE A 128 -27.74 29.76 -13.65
N VAL A 129 -27.39 30.79 -12.88
CA VAL A 129 -26.11 30.85 -12.15
C VAL A 129 -26.41 30.60 -10.68
N LEU A 130 -25.78 29.57 -10.11
CA LEU A 130 -25.90 29.25 -8.68
C LEU A 130 -25.12 30.28 -7.83
N ASP A 131 -25.36 30.28 -6.52
CA ASP A 131 -24.66 31.10 -5.53
C ASP A 131 -23.14 30.96 -5.55
N ASN A 132 -22.64 29.77 -5.87
CA ASN A 132 -21.21 29.47 -6.04
C ASN A 132 -20.65 29.87 -7.42
N GLY A 133 -21.42 30.54 -8.27
CA GLY A 133 -21.03 30.95 -9.62
C GLY A 133 -21.12 29.84 -10.68
N LEU A 134 -21.55 28.62 -10.32
CA LEU A 134 -21.74 27.54 -11.29
C LEU A 134 -22.94 27.83 -12.20
N THR A 135 -22.69 27.92 -13.50
CA THR A 135 -23.76 28.05 -14.50
C THR A 135 -24.34 26.68 -14.85
N ILE A 136 -25.64 26.51 -14.71
CA ILE A 136 -26.37 25.27 -15.02
C ILE A 136 -27.52 25.54 -16.00
N ALA A 137 -27.98 24.49 -16.69
CA ALA A 137 -29.20 24.50 -17.49
C ALA A 137 -30.28 23.67 -16.77
N VAL A 138 -31.41 24.29 -16.44
CA VAL A 138 -32.52 23.64 -15.74
C VAL A 138 -33.70 23.50 -16.70
N LYS A 139 -34.17 22.26 -16.88
CA LYS A 139 -35.43 21.97 -17.58
C LYS A 139 -36.57 22.00 -16.57
N ARG A 140 -37.47 22.97 -16.70
CA ARG A 140 -38.73 23.01 -15.97
C ARG A 140 -39.76 22.21 -16.76
N LEU A 141 -40.18 21.09 -16.19
CA LEU A 141 -41.29 20.31 -16.72
C LEU A 141 -42.58 21.09 -16.45
N GLU A 142 -43.39 21.28 -17.48
CA GLU A 142 -44.78 21.72 -17.29
C GLU A 142 -45.60 20.49 -16.89
N PRO A 143 -46.66 20.66 -16.07
CA PRO A 143 -47.60 19.57 -15.81
C PRO A 143 -48.09 19.05 -17.16
N PHE A 144 -48.11 17.73 -17.34
CA PHE A 144 -48.80 17.17 -18.49
C PHE A 144 -50.27 17.60 -18.38
N ASP A 145 -50.80 18.22 -19.44
CA ASP A 145 -52.25 18.30 -19.63
C ASP A 145 -52.74 16.86 -19.80
N ASN A 146 -52.99 16.19 -18.67
CA ASN A 146 -53.76 14.96 -18.64
C ASN A 146 -55.13 15.37 -19.17
N GLY A 147 -55.35 15.13 -20.46
CA GLY A 147 -56.56 15.52 -21.16
C GLY A 147 -57.78 15.14 -20.34
N ALA A 148 -58.40 16.14 -19.74
CA ALA A 148 -59.82 16.12 -19.44
C ALA A 148 -60.53 16.16 -20.80
N GLN A 149 -60.65 15.01 -21.44
CA GLN A 149 -61.72 14.74 -22.39
C GLN A 149 -62.67 13.77 -21.70
N GLU A 150 -63.54 14.33 -20.86
CA GLU A 150 -64.88 13.79 -20.70
C GLU A 150 -65.65 14.13 -21.99
N THR A 151 -65.89 13.13 -22.84
CA THR A 151 -67.10 12.96 -23.66
C THR A 151 -67.09 11.58 -24.29
#